data_AF-A0A6L5F9H6-F1
#
_entry.id   AF-A0A6L5F9H6-F1
#
_cell.length_a   1.000
_cell.length_b   1.000
_cell.length_c   1.000
_cell.angle_alpha   90.00
_cell.angle_beta   90.00
_cell.angle_gamma   90.00
#
_symmetry.space_group_name_H-M   'P 1'
#
loop_
_entity.id
_entity.type
_entity.pdbx_description
1 polymer ?
#
loop_
_entity_poly.entity_id
_entity_poly.type
_entity_poly.pdbx_seq_one_letter_code
_entity_poly.pdbx_strand_id
1 'polypeptide(L)'
;MRLSSLRRCAVALLAVVAIFSTGCGVSTEDGQSSGMGVESALGMQSSESLTVTGFAVIFENGEVVLADELVNGAPPEPDDITMEVRGLDEDAVTWESGNGVRWTEKPIRVTGTISNGVLTANATKGE
;
A
#
# COMPACT_ATOMS: atom_id res chain seq x y z
N MET A 1 -71.56 -30.82 15.10
CA MET A 1 -72.36 -29.87 14.28
C MET A 1 -71.56 -28.59 14.08
N ARG A 2 -71.65 -27.95 12.90
CA ARG A 2 -71.41 -26.51 12.56
C ARG A 2 -70.12 -25.82 13.12
N LEU A 3 -69.23 -25.26 12.29
CA LEU A 3 -69.32 -23.93 11.63
C LEU A 3 -69.60 -22.78 12.63
N SER A 4 -68.86 -21.67 12.71
CA SER A 4 -67.79 -21.08 11.86
C SER A 4 -66.60 -20.56 12.77
N SER A 5 -65.77 -19.53 12.54
CA SER A 5 -65.70 -18.41 11.57
C SER A 5 -64.28 -17.77 11.46
N LEU A 6 -64.14 -16.67 10.71
CA LEU A 6 -62.89 -15.97 10.35
C LEU A 6 -62.32 -15.02 11.43
N ARG A 7 -60.98 -14.89 11.45
CA ARG A 7 -60.19 -13.62 11.34
C ARG A 7 -58.69 -13.96 11.27
N ARG A 8 -58.06 -13.93 10.08
CA ARG A 8 -57.37 -12.75 9.51
C ARG A 8 -56.36 -12.08 10.46
N CYS A 9 -55.15 -12.62 10.52
CA CYS A 9 -53.92 -11.87 10.79
C CYS A 9 -52.84 -12.40 9.84
N ALA A 10 -52.69 -11.75 8.68
CA ALA A 10 -51.64 -12.08 7.72
C ALA A 10 -50.39 -11.26 8.05
N VAL A 11 -49.33 -11.92 8.50
CA VAL A 11 -47.98 -11.35 8.59
C VAL A 11 -47.13 -12.10 7.58
N ALA A 12 -47.24 -11.70 6.32
CA ALA A 12 -46.36 -12.17 5.26
C ALA A 12 -44.98 -11.54 5.49
N LEU A 13 -44.05 -12.33 6.02
CA LEU A 13 -42.73 -11.86 6.40
C LEU A 13 -41.93 -11.52 5.14
N LEU A 14 -41.50 -10.26 4.99
CA LEU A 14 -40.78 -9.80 3.80
C LEU A 14 -39.41 -10.49 3.68
N ALA A 15 -39.33 -11.49 2.81
CA ALA A 15 -38.07 -11.96 2.26
C ALA A 15 -37.52 -10.90 1.30
N VAL A 16 -36.66 -10.02 1.81
CA VAL A 16 -35.93 -9.05 0.99
C VAL A 16 -34.96 -9.81 0.09
N VAL A 17 -35.30 -9.90 -1.19
CA VAL A 17 -34.40 -10.46 -2.21
C VAL A 17 -33.22 -9.50 -2.36
N ALA A 18 -32.02 -9.95 -1.99
CA ALA A 18 -30.79 -9.24 -2.26
C ALA A 18 -30.61 -9.13 -3.79
N ILE A 19 -30.84 -7.94 -4.34
CA ILE A 19 -30.61 -7.66 -5.76
C ILE A 19 -29.10 -7.70 -5.99
N PHE A 20 -28.68 -8.39 -7.06
CA PHE A 20 -27.28 -8.50 -7.44
C PHE A 20 -26.62 -7.13 -7.52
N SER A 21 -25.46 -6.97 -6.86
CA SER A 21 -24.61 -5.79 -6.97
C SER A 21 -24.02 -5.71 -8.38
N THR A 22 -24.74 -5.06 -9.30
CA THR A 22 -24.22 -4.71 -10.63
C THR A 22 -22.91 -3.92 -10.45
N GLY A 23 -21.84 -4.38 -11.08
CA GLY A 23 -20.48 -4.00 -10.71
C GLY A 23 -20.19 -2.50 -10.81
N CYS A 24 -19.90 -1.87 -9.67
CA CYS A 24 -18.92 -0.78 -9.64
C CYS A 24 -17.54 -1.43 -9.57
N GLY A 25 -16.71 -1.19 -10.58
CA GLY A 25 -15.44 -1.89 -10.77
C GLY A 25 -14.70 -1.37 -11.99
N VAL A 26 -14.55 -0.04 -12.08
CA VAL A 26 -13.70 0.60 -13.09
C VAL A 26 -12.25 0.45 -12.67
N SER A 27 -11.70 -0.74 -12.87
CA SER A 27 -10.26 -0.94 -12.89
C SER A 27 -9.74 -0.38 -14.21
N THR A 28 -9.28 0.87 -14.19
CA THR A 28 -8.57 1.45 -15.33
C THR A 28 -7.24 0.72 -15.48
N GLU A 29 -7.15 -0.18 -16.45
CA GLU A 29 -5.94 -0.91 -16.84
C GLU A 29 -4.96 0.02 -17.57
N ASP A 30 -4.48 1.05 -16.89
CA ASP A 30 -3.40 1.91 -17.36
C ASP A 30 -2.08 1.14 -17.21
N GLY A 31 -1.68 0.49 -18.31
CA GLY A 31 -0.61 -0.50 -18.40
C GLY A 31 0.83 0.01 -18.20
N GLN A 32 1.05 0.96 -17.30
CA GLN A 32 2.34 1.03 -16.62
C GLN A 32 2.43 -0.15 -15.65
N SER A 33 3.63 -0.71 -15.45
CA SER A 33 3.88 -1.55 -14.28
C SER A 33 3.92 -0.62 -13.06
N SER A 34 2.75 -0.35 -12.49
CA SER A 34 2.59 0.54 -11.34
C SER A 34 3.02 -0.19 -10.08
N GLY A 35 4.20 0.16 -9.56
CA GLY A 35 4.69 -0.35 -8.28
C GLY A 35 3.77 0.12 -7.16
N MET A 36 3.50 -0.77 -6.21
CA MET A 36 2.56 -0.61 -5.11
C MET A 36 2.95 0.55 -4.17
N GLY A 37 1.99 1.34 -3.67
CA GLY A 37 2.28 2.35 -2.63
C GLY A 37 2.74 1.71 -1.32
N VAL A 38 3.39 2.48 -0.45
CA VAL A 38 3.92 2.02 0.84
C VAL A 38 2.78 1.57 1.76
N GLU A 39 1.68 2.34 1.79
CA GLU A 39 0.46 2.00 2.54
C GLU A 39 -0.07 0.59 2.22
N SER A 40 -0.17 0.26 0.92
CA SER A 40 -0.65 -1.04 0.44
C SER A 40 0.37 -2.15 0.68
N ALA A 41 1.68 -1.84 0.65
CA ALA A 41 2.76 -2.80 0.86
C ALA A 41 2.90 -3.24 2.33
N LEU A 42 2.65 -2.35 3.30
CA LEU A 42 2.80 -2.61 4.74
C LEU A 42 1.93 -3.76 5.26
N GLY A 43 0.74 -3.96 4.68
CA GLY A 43 -0.16 -5.05 5.04
C GLY A 43 0.22 -6.41 4.47
N MET A 44 1.25 -6.50 3.62
CA MET A 44 1.57 -7.72 2.86
C MET A 44 2.70 -8.55 3.46
N GLN A 45 2.67 -9.84 3.15
CA GLN A 45 3.80 -10.75 3.30
C GLN A 45 3.95 -11.52 1.99
N SER A 46 5.10 -11.40 1.33
CA SER A 46 5.36 -12.00 0.03
C SER A 46 6.80 -12.51 -0.06
N SER A 47 6.93 -13.81 -0.30
CA SER A 47 8.18 -14.45 -0.73
C SER A 47 8.49 -14.23 -2.22
N GLU A 48 7.51 -13.75 -2.99
CA GLU A 48 7.69 -13.32 -4.38
C GLU A 48 8.12 -11.85 -4.42
N SER A 49 8.92 -11.47 -5.40
CA SER A 49 9.39 -10.09 -5.52
C SER A 49 8.28 -9.15 -5.99
N LEU A 50 8.01 -8.11 -5.21
CA LEU A 50 7.08 -7.03 -5.49
C LEU A 50 7.85 -5.73 -5.69
N THR A 51 7.34 -4.85 -6.56
CA THR A 51 7.85 -3.48 -6.70
C THR A 51 7.02 -2.55 -5.85
N VAL A 52 7.66 -1.90 -4.87
CA VAL A 52 7.06 -0.83 -4.05
C VAL A 52 7.55 0.53 -4.56
N THR A 53 6.67 1.53 -4.55
CA THR A 53 6.94 2.91 -4.97
C THR A 53 6.79 3.83 -3.76
N GLY A 54 7.75 4.73 -3.54
CA GLY A 54 7.70 5.71 -2.46
C GLY A 54 8.97 6.55 -2.37
N PHE A 55 9.00 7.54 -1.50
CA PHE A 55 10.17 8.39 -1.28
C PHE A 55 11.14 7.69 -0.32
N ALA A 56 12.41 7.54 -0.70
CA ALA A 56 13.40 6.95 0.19
C ALA A 56 14.05 8.03 1.07
N VAL A 57 14.24 7.71 2.35
CA VAL A 57 14.90 8.55 3.36
C VAL A 57 15.96 7.71 4.08
N ILE A 58 17.13 8.28 4.30
CA ILE A 58 18.20 7.71 5.15
C ILE A 58 18.43 8.68 6.32
N PHE A 59 18.25 8.20 7.54
CA PHE A 59 18.46 8.97 8.77
C PHE A 59 19.92 8.93 9.26
N GLU A 60 20.28 9.79 10.21
CA GLU A 60 21.64 9.89 10.79
C GLU A 60 22.15 8.58 11.44
N ASN A 61 21.26 7.68 11.84
CA ASN A 61 21.57 6.36 12.38
C ASN A 61 21.89 5.30 11.29
N GLY A 62 21.74 5.63 10.01
CA GLY A 62 21.87 4.69 8.89
C GLY A 62 20.62 3.85 8.61
N GLU A 63 19.48 4.17 9.25
CA GLU A 63 18.19 3.55 8.96
C GLU A 63 17.63 4.06 7.63
N VAL A 64 17.18 3.15 6.77
CA VAL A 64 16.60 3.46 5.45
C VAL A 64 15.12 3.13 5.49
N VAL A 65 14.27 4.12 5.19
CA VAL A 65 12.82 3.95 5.08
C VAL A 65 12.32 4.38 3.71
N LEU A 66 11.23 3.76 3.26
CA LEU A 66 10.40 4.20 2.16
C LEU A 66 9.12 4.81 2.76
N ALA A 67 8.85 6.07 2.45
CA ALA A 67 7.65 6.80 2.87
C ALA A 67 6.68 6.95 1.70
N ASP A 68 5.37 6.98 1.98
CA ASP A 68 4.37 7.21 0.93
C ASP A 68 4.39 8.69 0.45
N GLU A 69 4.43 9.62 1.40
CA GLU A 69 4.60 11.07 1.17
C GLU A 69 5.71 11.65 2.08
N LEU A 70 6.26 12.81 1.70
CA LEU A 70 7.19 13.60 2.49
C LEU A 70 6.53 14.91 2.96
N VAL A 71 6.56 15.15 4.26
CA VAL A 71 6.09 16.37 4.91
C VAL A 71 7.06 17.53 4.61
N ASN A 72 6.51 18.73 4.38
CA ASN A 72 7.29 19.92 4.02
C ASN A 72 8.24 20.35 5.15
N GLY A 73 9.55 20.16 4.95
CA GLY A 73 10.61 20.51 5.89
C GLY A 73 11.95 20.81 5.19
N ALA A 74 12.99 21.04 5.98
CA ALA A 74 14.38 21.17 5.50
C ALA A 74 15.37 20.58 6.55
N PRO A 75 15.68 19.27 6.53
CA PRO A 75 15.23 18.25 5.57
C PRO A 75 13.71 18.00 5.66
N PRO A 76 13.07 17.51 4.59
CA PRO A 76 11.72 16.98 4.68
C PRO A 76 11.70 15.73 5.58
N GLU A 77 10.59 15.55 6.28
CA GLU A 77 10.37 14.42 7.18
C GLU A 77 9.38 13.45 6.52
N PRO A 78 9.51 12.12 6.69
CA PRO A 78 8.51 11.19 6.18
C PRO A 78 7.21 11.30 6.99
N ASP A 79 6.07 11.03 6.33
CA ASP A 79 4.76 10.95 6.98
C ASP A 79 4.62 9.69 7.89
N ASP A 80 3.49 9.54 8.60
CA ASP A 80 3.20 8.38 9.47
C ASP A 80 3.28 7.03 8.71
N ILE A 81 3.12 7.02 7.39
CA ILE A 81 3.16 5.82 6.53
C ILE A 81 4.60 5.57 6.01
N THR A 82 5.35 4.75 6.77
CA THR A 82 6.73 4.34 6.44
C THR A 82 6.95 2.83 6.49
N MET A 83 7.89 2.35 5.66
CA MET A 83 8.34 0.96 5.56
C MET A 83 9.87 0.88 5.66
N GLU A 84 10.41 0.02 6.51
CA GLU A 84 11.87 -0.21 6.58
C GLU A 84 12.37 -0.89 5.29
N VAL A 85 13.46 -0.39 4.71
CA VAL A 85 14.10 -0.96 3.52
C VAL A 85 15.48 -1.51 3.87
N ARG A 86 15.77 -2.74 3.41
CA ARG A 86 17.09 -3.39 3.58
C ARG A 86 17.71 -3.73 2.24
N GLY A 87 19.01 -3.49 2.11
CA GLY A 87 19.78 -3.82 0.91
C GLY A 87 19.50 -2.92 -0.29
N LEU A 88 19.01 -1.68 -0.06
CA LEU A 88 18.88 -0.68 -1.13
C LEU A 88 20.26 -0.34 -1.70
N ASP A 89 20.34 -0.29 -3.02
CA ASP A 89 21.52 0.13 -3.77
C ASP A 89 21.59 1.66 -3.79
N GLU A 90 22.31 2.25 -2.83
CA GLU A 90 22.39 3.70 -2.68
C GLU A 90 22.99 4.42 -3.89
N ASP A 91 23.95 3.79 -4.57
CA ASP A 91 24.63 4.33 -5.76
C ASP A 91 23.70 4.38 -6.99
N ALA A 92 22.62 3.58 -6.99
CA ALA A 92 21.59 3.59 -8.03
C ALA A 92 20.50 4.67 -7.81
N VAL A 93 20.57 5.46 -6.74
CA VAL A 93 19.55 6.45 -6.35
C VAL A 93 20.13 7.86 -6.29
N THR A 94 19.38 8.84 -6.82
CA THR A 94 19.72 10.27 -6.67
C THR A 94 19.24 10.79 -5.32
N TRP A 95 20.16 11.27 -4.50
CA TRP A 95 19.90 11.76 -3.14
C TRP A 95 20.16 13.25 -2.99
N GLU A 96 19.22 13.95 -2.37
CA GLU A 96 19.46 15.22 -1.68
C GLU A 96 19.94 14.95 -0.24
N SER A 97 20.49 15.97 0.42
CA SER A 97 21.00 15.83 1.79
C SER A 97 20.98 17.13 2.61
N GLY A 98 20.81 17.01 3.93
CA GLY A 98 20.69 18.15 4.84
C GLY A 98 20.45 17.71 6.29
N ASN A 99 21.10 18.38 7.25
CA ASN A 99 21.06 18.06 8.68
C ASN A 99 21.25 16.56 8.99
N GLY A 100 22.19 15.92 8.29
CA GLY A 100 22.53 14.51 8.47
C GLY A 100 21.57 13.50 7.82
N VAL A 101 20.39 13.94 7.39
CA VAL A 101 19.41 13.14 6.63
C VAL A 101 19.71 13.20 5.13
N ARG A 102 19.41 12.11 4.40
CA ARG A 102 19.37 12.05 2.93
C ARG A 102 17.97 11.65 2.47
N TRP A 103 17.49 12.18 1.36
CA TRP A 103 16.17 11.82 0.81
C TRP A 103 16.14 11.91 -0.71
N THR A 104 15.11 11.33 -1.33
CA THR A 104 14.83 11.44 -2.76
C THR A 104 13.80 12.53 -3.03
N GLU A 105 14.03 13.46 -3.97
CA GLU A 105 13.02 14.48 -4.35
C GLU A 105 11.76 13.88 -5.02
N LYS A 106 11.84 12.64 -5.49
CA LYS A 106 10.83 11.94 -6.27
C LYS A 106 10.71 10.50 -5.78
N PRO A 107 9.52 9.89 -5.82
CA PRO A 107 9.36 8.52 -5.39
C PRO A 107 10.16 7.58 -6.30
N ILE A 108 10.98 6.73 -5.68
CA ILE A 108 11.73 5.67 -6.35
C ILE A 108 10.92 4.38 -6.38
N ARG A 109 11.43 3.37 -7.10
CA ARG A 109 10.83 2.05 -7.23
C ARG A 109 11.80 1.00 -6.72
N VAL A 110 11.45 0.35 -5.62
CA VAL A 110 12.27 -0.67 -4.96
C VAL A 110 11.61 -2.03 -5.18
N THR A 111 12.28 -2.92 -5.93
CA THR A 111 11.81 -4.29 -6.15
C THR A 111 12.46 -5.22 -5.13
N GLY A 112 11.66 -5.96 -4.35
CA GLY A 112 12.15 -6.78 -3.25
C GLY A 112 11.10 -7.73 -2.69
N THR A 113 11.43 -8.46 -1.62
CA THR A 113 10.48 -9.31 -0.88
C THR A 113 10.03 -8.60 0.40
N ILE A 114 8.76 -8.78 0.78
CA ILE A 114 8.16 -8.10 1.95
C ILE A 114 7.92 -9.12 3.06
N SER A 115 8.46 -8.86 4.24
CA SER A 115 8.23 -9.69 5.43
C SER A 115 8.12 -8.84 6.69
N ASN A 116 7.02 -8.99 7.43
CA ASN A 116 6.73 -8.28 8.68
C ASN A 116 6.87 -6.74 8.57
N GLY A 117 6.43 -6.15 7.45
CA GLY A 117 6.52 -4.71 7.21
C GLY A 117 7.90 -4.20 6.75
N VAL A 118 8.87 -5.09 6.52
CA VAL A 118 10.21 -4.75 6.01
C VAL A 118 10.33 -5.18 4.55
N LEU A 119 10.77 -4.28 3.67
CA LEU A 119 11.11 -4.56 2.27
C LEU A 119 12.60 -4.88 2.16
N THR A 120 12.92 -6.14 1.87
CA THR A 120 14.30 -6.52 1.50
C THR A 120 14.44 -6.38 -0.01
N ALA A 121 15.14 -5.34 -0.45
CA ALA A 121 15.40 -5.07 -1.85
C ALA A 121 16.18 -6.21 -2.50
N ASN A 122 15.83 -6.54 -3.74
CA ASN A 122 16.61 -7.42 -4.57
C ASN A 122 17.90 -6.70 -4.97
N ALA A 123 19.06 -7.31 -4.74
CA ALA A 123 20.33 -6.75 -5.17
C ALA A 123 20.35 -6.53 -6.69
N THR A 124 20.39 -5.26 -7.11
CA THR A 124 20.71 -4.84 -8.47
C THR A 124 22.15 -5.27 -8.77
N LYS A 125 22.28 -6.43 -9.45
CA LYS A 125 23.52 -6.74 -10.14
C LYS A 125 23.72 -5.69 -11.24
N GLY A 126 24.67 -4.78 -11.04
CA GLY A 126 25.23 -4.01 -12.14
C GLY A 126 25.82 -4.96 -13.19
N GLU A 127 25.48 -4.71 -14.45
CA GLU A 127 26.06 -5.34 -15.65
C GLU A 127 27.15 -4.45 -16.26
#